data_AF-A0A4P7W969-F1
#
_entry.id   AF-A0A4P7W969-F1
#
_cell.length_a   1.000
_cell.length_b   1.000
_cell.length_c   1.000
_cell.angle_alpha   90.00
_cell.angle_beta   90.00
_cell.angle_gamma   90.00
#
_symmetry.space_group_name_H-M   'P 1'
#
loop_
_entity.id
_entity.type
_entity.pdbx_description
1 polymer ?
#
loop_
_entity_poly.entity_id
_entity_poly.type
_entity_poly.pdbx_seq_one_letter_code
_entity_poly.pdbx_strand_id
1 'polypeptide(L)'
;MTQAILNDKGFAITAGTLTTYSYHPETGEYLGETNPFISLGTGVPADCTLTAPEVAETGFVYCWDGKEWQKTENHRGETVYSEKDGSPFEMKQLGALPDDYTKIKPPLLSAGETLDGFDPENQKWIIHPPSALFQAKANYQKYTAAYFEGLPIDNLPPDQVIAKAKSLAAWIKQAEENGEK
;
A
#
# COMPACT_ATOMS: atom_id res chain seq x y z
N MET A 1 24.78 26.22 -36.91
CA MET A 1 23.56 25.55 -37.40
C MET A 1 22.52 26.63 -37.66
N THR A 2 21.77 26.54 -38.76
CA THR A 2 20.69 27.49 -39.06
C THR A 2 19.46 27.14 -38.24
N GLN A 3 18.80 28.13 -37.65
CA GLN A 3 17.57 27.94 -36.89
C GLN A 3 16.35 27.96 -37.83
N ALA A 4 15.41 27.04 -37.64
CA ALA A 4 14.17 27.06 -38.40
C ALA A 4 13.28 28.25 -37.99
N ILE A 5 12.56 28.83 -38.95
CA ILE A 5 11.56 29.87 -38.70
C ILE A 5 10.21 29.34 -39.17
N LEU A 6 9.20 29.33 -38.30
CA LEU A 6 7.84 28.88 -38.62
C LEU A 6 6.93 30.07 -38.90
N ASN A 7 5.92 29.89 -39.75
CA ASN A 7 4.81 30.83 -39.92
C ASN A 7 3.71 30.59 -38.87
N ASP A 8 2.66 31.43 -38.88
CA ASP A 8 1.52 31.36 -37.95
C ASP A 8 0.70 30.07 -38.05
N LYS A 9 0.92 29.28 -39.12
CA LYS A 9 0.29 27.97 -39.31
C LYS A 9 1.18 26.80 -38.85
N GLY A 10 2.35 27.09 -38.29
CA GLY A 10 3.29 26.09 -37.76
C GLY A 10 4.21 25.45 -38.80
N PHE A 11 4.31 25.98 -40.03
CA PHE A 11 5.17 25.45 -41.08
C PHE A 11 6.44 26.28 -41.27
N ALA A 12 7.57 25.61 -41.52
CA ALA A 12 8.85 26.25 -41.71
C ALA A 12 8.90 27.05 -43.02
N ILE A 13 9.21 28.34 -42.90
CA ILE A 13 9.56 29.25 -44.01
C ILE A 13 11.07 29.36 -44.21
N THR A 14 11.85 28.89 -43.22
CA THR A 14 13.30 28.69 -43.29
C THR A 14 13.62 27.33 -42.70
N ALA A 15 14.33 26.48 -43.45
CA ALA A 15 14.77 25.19 -42.96
C ALA A 15 15.92 25.33 -41.94
N GLY A 16 15.93 24.48 -40.92
CA GLY A 16 16.92 24.56 -39.86
C GLY A 16 16.58 23.67 -38.67
N THR A 17 17.36 23.80 -37.60
CA THR A 17 17.11 23.09 -36.34
C THR A 17 16.18 23.90 -35.45
N LEU A 18 15.33 23.22 -34.68
CA LEU A 18 14.46 23.84 -33.68
C LEU A 18 14.51 22.99 -32.40
N THR A 19 14.56 23.64 -31.24
CA THR A 19 14.44 22.93 -29.97
C THR A 19 12.98 22.55 -29.75
N THR A 20 12.73 21.27 -29.52
CA THR A 20 11.41 20.70 -29.29
C THR A 20 11.45 19.82 -28.06
N TYR A 21 10.30 19.61 -27.43
CA TYR A 21 10.14 18.78 -26.24
C TYR A 21 9.23 17.61 -26.61
N SER A 22 9.77 16.40 -26.59
CA SER A 22 9.04 15.20 -26.97
C SER A 22 8.27 14.61 -25.80
N TYR A 23 7.14 13.98 -26.10
CA TYR A 23 6.31 13.27 -25.14
C TYR A 23 5.89 11.89 -25.64
N HIS A 24 5.51 11.02 -24.72
CA HIS A 24 4.97 9.71 -25.07
C HIS A 24 3.56 9.87 -25.69
N PRO A 25 3.27 9.27 -26.84
CA PRO A 25 2.02 9.51 -27.59
C PRO A 25 0.76 9.11 -26.81
N GLU A 26 0.84 8.10 -25.94
CA GLU A 26 -0.32 7.62 -25.18
C GLU A 26 -0.49 8.26 -23.79
N THR A 27 0.61 8.56 -23.09
CA THR A 27 0.57 9.04 -21.69
C THR A 27 0.86 10.54 -21.60
N GLY A 28 1.31 11.16 -22.69
CA GLY A 28 1.80 12.53 -22.72
C GLY A 28 3.10 12.73 -21.94
N GLU A 29 3.69 11.70 -21.33
CA GLU A 29 4.84 11.82 -20.43
C GLU A 29 6.05 12.43 -21.16
N TYR A 30 6.64 13.46 -20.59
CA TYR A 30 7.82 14.12 -21.14
C TYR A 30 9.00 13.14 -21.29
N LEU A 31 9.55 13.05 -22.50
CA LEU A 31 10.65 12.15 -22.84
C LEU A 31 12.01 12.84 -22.98
N GLY A 32 12.01 14.17 -23.18
CA GLY A 32 13.23 14.95 -23.24
C GLY A 32 13.22 16.08 -24.24
N GLU A 33 14.27 16.89 -24.17
CA GLU A 33 14.56 17.91 -25.17
C GLU A 33 15.17 17.25 -26.41
N THR A 34 14.73 17.68 -27.57
CA THR A 34 15.18 17.21 -28.88
C THR A 34 15.47 18.40 -29.79
N ASN A 35 16.29 18.19 -30.81
CA ASN A 35 16.70 19.26 -31.73
C ASN A 35 16.56 18.77 -33.20
N PRO A 36 15.33 18.46 -33.66
CA PRO A 36 15.09 18.00 -35.02
C PRO A 36 15.44 19.07 -36.06
N PHE A 37 15.87 18.62 -37.24
CA PHE A 37 15.94 19.47 -38.41
C PHE A 37 14.57 19.54 -39.09
N ILE A 38 14.02 20.75 -39.23
CA ILE A 38 12.73 21.01 -39.88
C ILE A 38 12.99 21.48 -41.31
N SER A 39 12.50 20.70 -42.27
CA SER A 39 12.61 21.01 -43.70
C SER A 39 11.64 22.13 -44.08
N LEU A 40 11.98 22.88 -45.13
CA LEU A 40 11.11 23.93 -45.68
C LEU A 40 9.72 23.37 -45.99
N GLY A 41 8.66 24.05 -45.55
CA GLY A 41 7.27 23.64 -45.74
C GLY A 41 6.76 22.55 -44.79
N THR A 42 7.57 22.06 -43.85
CA THR A 42 7.17 21.07 -42.83
C THR A 42 7.00 21.69 -41.45
N GLY A 43 6.33 20.99 -40.54
CA GLY A 43 6.09 21.45 -39.17
C GLY A 43 6.94 20.72 -38.13
N VAL A 44 6.64 21.00 -36.86
CA VAL A 44 7.18 20.26 -35.72
C VAL A 44 6.85 18.77 -35.88
N PRO A 45 7.76 17.84 -35.53
CA PRO A 45 7.46 16.41 -35.54
C PRO A 45 6.22 16.08 -34.71
N ALA A 46 5.58 14.94 -35.03
CA ALA A 46 4.54 14.39 -34.16
C ALA A 46 5.11 14.15 -32.75
N ASP A 47 4.21 14.22 -31.76
CA ASP A 47 4.52 13.95 -30.35
C ASP A 47 5.62 14.87 -29.77
N CYS A 48 5.73 16.08 -30.34
CA CYS A 48 6.63 17.14 -29.91
C CYS A 48 5.88 18.46 -29.76
N THR A 49 6.37 19.30 -28.85
CA THR A 49 5.90 20.69 -28.68
C THR A 49 7.08 21.66 -28.62
N LEU A 50 6.81 22.94 -28.87
CA LEU A 50 7.78 24.03 -28.72
C LEU A 50 7.79 24.63 -27.31
N THR A 51 6.78 24.29 -26.51
CA THR A 51 6.67 24.75 -25.14
C THR A 51 7.52 23.84 -24.25
N ALA A 52 8.46 24.41 -23.50
CA ALA A 52 9.22 23.65 -22.51
C ALA A 52 8.32 23.25 -21.33
N PRO A 53 8.49 22.05 -20.74
CA PRO A 53 7.92 21.78 -19.44
C PRO A 53 8.57 22.66 -18.38
N GLU A 54 7.88 22.85 -17.25
CA GLU A 54 8.49 23.46 -16.07
C GLU A 54 9.57 22.53 -15.47
N VAL A 55 10.30 23.03 -14.47
CA VAL A 55 11.35 22.24 -13.80
C VAL A 55 10.72 21.03 -13.12
N ALA A 56 11.32 19.86 -13.34
CA ALA A 56 10.89 18.62 -12.72
C ALA A 56 11.01 18.69 -11.19
N GLU A 57 9.98 18.23 -10.49
CA GLU A 57 9.92 18.16 -9.04
C GLU A 57 9.89 16.69 -8.60
N THR A 58 10.54 16.37 -7.48
CA THR A 58 10.53 15.01 -6.92
C THR A 58 9.09 14.56 -6.65
N GLY A 59 8.73 13.37 -7.13
CA GLY A 59 7.38 12.80 -6.98
C GLY A 59 6.39 13.20 -8.08
N PHE A 60 6.82 13.95 -9.09
CA PHE A 60 5.97 14.36 -10.21
C PHE A 60 6.64 14.14 -11.57
N VAL A 61 5.81 14.07 -12.61
CA VAL A 61 6.22 14.14 -14.02
C VAL A 61 5.32 15.13 -14.76
N TYR A 62 5.77 15.61 -15.92
CA TYR A 62 4.94 16.45 -16.79
C TYR A 62 4.34 15.60 -17.93
N CYS A 63 3.04 15.76 -18.15
CA CYS A 63 2.29 15.11 -19.21
C CYS A 63 1.67 16.15 -20.14
N TRP A 64 1.87 16.03 -21.45
CA TRP A 64 1.26 16.91 -22.44
C TRP A 64 -0.21 16.56 -22.65
N ASP A 65 -1.11 17.54 -22.51
CA ASP A 65 -2.56 17.34 -22.71
C ASP A 65 -3.06 17.74 -24.12
N GLY A 66 -2.12 18.11 -25.01
CA GLY A 66 -2.41 18.65 -26.33
C GLY A 66 -2.26 20.17 -26.43
N LYS A 67 -2.18 20.89 -25.31
CA LYS A 67 -2.08 22.35 -25.25
C LYS A 67 -0.99 22.84 -24.30
N GLU A 68 -0.85 22.21 -23.16
CA GLU A 68 0.10 22.58 -22.12
C GLU A 68 0.61 21.36 -21.34
N TRP A 69 1.64 21.59 -20.53
CA TRP A 69 2.22 20.56 -19.67
C TRP A 69 1.45 20.49 -18.36
N GLN A 70 0.88 19.33 -18.07
CA GLN A 70 0.19 19.04 -16.82
C GLN A 70 1.14 18.35 -15.85
N LYS A 71 1.27 18.92 -14.64
CA LYS A 71 2.02 18.30 -13.57
C LYS A 71 1.20 17.13 -13.00
N THR A 72 1.75 15.93 -13.10
CA THR A 72 1.07 14.68 -12.71
C THR A 72 1.87 13.96 -11.65
N GLU A 73 1.21 13.49 -10.59
CA GLU A 73 1.84 12.72 -9.51
C GLU A 73 2.42 11.41 -10.05
N ASN A 74 3.60 11.05 -9.54
CA ASN A 74 4.32 9.84 -9.93
C ASN A 74 4.63 8.99 -8.68
N HIS A 75 3.65 8.17 -8.29
CA HIS A 75 3.79 7.19 -7.20
C HIS A 75 4.22 5.80 -7.70
N ARG A 76 4.63 5.66 -8.97
CA ARG A 76 4.92 4.35 -9.55
C ARG A 76 6.04 3.63 -8.78
N GLY A 77 5.86 2.33 -8.54
CA GLY A 77 6.77 1.51 -7.74
C GLY A 77 6.62 1.68 -6.22
N GLU A 78 5.82 2.65 -5.75
CA GLU A 78 5.46 2.73 -4.34
C GLU A 78 4.42 1.66 -3.98
N THR A 79 4.53 1.11 -2.77
CA THR A 79 3.51 0.24 -2.19
C THR A 79 2.55 1.06 -1.35
N VAL A 80 1.26 0.97 -1.69
CA VAL A 80 0.14 1.56 -0.98
C VAL A 80 -0.74 0.44 -0.41
N TYR A 81 -1.69 0.78 0.45
CA TYR A 81 -2.48 -0.19 1.19
C TYR A 81 -3.97 0.09 1.02
N SER A 82 -4.78 -0.93 0.74
CA SER A 82 -6.22 -0.76 0.64
C SER A 82 -6.79 -0.38 2.01
N GLU A 83 -7.54 0.71 2.08
CA GLU A 83 -8.17 1.20 3.31
C GLU A 83 -9.18 0.21 3.91
N LYS A 84 -9.60 -0.81 3.15
CA LYS A 84 -10.56 -1.83 3.58
C LYS A 84 -9.94 -2.89 4.48
N ASP A 85 -8.76 -3.40 4.11
CA ASP A 85 -8.17 -4.59 4.74
C ASP A 85 -6.65 -4.49 4.94
N GLY A 86 -6.02 -3.39 4.55
CA GLY A 86 -4.58 -3.21 4.63
C GLY A 86 -3.79 -4.04 3.62
N SER A 87 -4.44 -4.62 2.60
CA SER A 87 -3.75 -5.37 1.56
C SER A 87 -2.80 -4.46 0.75
N PRO A 88 -1.56 -4.89 0.48
CA PRO A 88 -0.60 -4.09 -0.27
C PRO A 88 -0.94 -4.08 -1.77
N PHE A 89 -0.72 -2.94 -2.40
CA PHE A 89 -0.85 -2.72 -3.84
C PHE A 89 0.33 -1.87 -4.33
N GLU A 90 0.95 -2.28 -5.44
CA GLU A 90 2.02 -1.51 -6.07
C GLU A 90 1.43 -0.58 -7.15
N MET A 91 1.69 0.71 -7.03
CA MET A 91 1.27 1.71 -8.00
C MET A 91 2.03 1.53 -9.32
N LYS A 92 1.30 1.42 -10.43
CA LYS A 92 1.87 1.22 -11.78
C LYS A 92 1.56 2.34 -12.77
N GLN A 93 0.59 3.18 -12.44
CA GLN A 93 0.13 4.26 -13.29
C GLN A 93 0.49 5.61 -12.69
N LEU A 94 0.54 6.62 -13.56
CA LEU A 94 0.63 8.02 -13.16
C LEU A 94 -0.70 8.50 -12.58
N GLY A 95 -0.59 9.55 -11.76
CA GLY A 95 -1.73 10.22 -11.17
C GLY A 95 -1.76 10.07 -9.66
N ALA A 96 -2.82 10.63 -9.09
CA ALA A 96 -3.08 10.59 -7.67
C ALA A 96 -3.26 9.16 -7.16
N LEU A 97 -3.08 9.00 -5.85
CA LEU A 97 -3.46 7.78 -5.17
C LEU A 97 -4.98 7.55 -5.33
N PRO A 98 -5.45 6.31 -5.59
CA PRO A 98 -6.89 6.05 -5.62
C PRO A 98 -7.51 6.29 -4.24
N ASP A 99 -8.76 6.78 -4.20
CA ASP A 99 -9.44 7.20 -2.97
C ASP A 99 -9.55 6.10 -1.89
N ASP A 100 -9.58 4.82 -2.29
CA ASP A 100 -9.70 3.67 -1.39
C ASP A 100 -8.33 3.14 -0.88
N TYR A 101 -7.26 3.93 -1.04
CA TYR A 101 -5.89 3.54 -0.70
C TYR A 101 -5.17 4.60 0.14
N THR A 102 -4.28 4.13 1.01
CA THR A 102 -3.41 4.97 1.83
C THR A 102 -1.95 4.56 1.69
N LYS A 103 -1.02 5.52 1.85
CA LYS A 103 0.41 5.25 1.98
C LYS A 103 0.79 4.74 3.39
N ILE A 104 -0.14 4.79 4.35
CA ILE A 104 0.13 4.40 5.73
C ILE A 104 0.01 2.89 5.86
N LYS A 105 1.15 2.23 6.08
CA LYS A 105 1.20 0.78 6.32
C LYS A 105 0.37 0.37 7.55
N PRO A 106 -0.47 -0.68 7.46
CA PRO A 106 -1.15 -1.22 8.64
C PRO A 106 -0.15 -1.72 9.67
N PRO A 107 -0.42 -1.52 10.97
CA PRO A 107 0.45 -2.01 12.02
C PRO A 107 0.38 -3.54 12.11
N LEU A 108 1.35 -4.12 12.81
CA LEU A 108 1.27 -5.52 13.21
C LEU A 108 0.18 -5.68 14.28
N LEU A 109 -0.69 -6.66 14.10
CA LEU A 109 -1.73 -6.99 15.07
C LEU A 109 -1.19 -7.93 16.14
N SER A 110 -1.54 -7.66 17.40
CA SER A 110 -1.31 -8.55 18.53
C SER A 110 -2.30 -9.72 18.51
N ALA A 111 -2.03 -10.73 19.34
CA ALA A 111 -2.87 -11.92 19.39
C ALA A 111 -4.34 -11.58 19.72
N GLY A 112 -5.23 -11.87 18.78
CA GLY A 112 -6.67 -11.67 18.91
C GLY A 112 -7.18 -10.30 18.45
N GLU A 113 -6.31 -9.34 18.15
CA GLU A 113 -6.71 -8.07 17.54
C GLU A 113 -7.17 -8.28 16.09
N THR A 114 -8.09 -7.44 15.63
CA THR A 114 -8.58 -7.47 14.24
C THR A 114 -8.56 -6.08 13.63
N LEU A 115 -8.10 -5.98 12.38
CA LEU A 115 -8.16 -4.76 11.58
C LEU A 115 -9.59 -4.57 11.05
N ASP A 116 -10.12 -3.35 11.15
CA ASP A 116 -11.47 -2.96 10.71
C ASP A 116 -11.41 -1.72 9.82
N GLY A 117 -10.49 -1.74 8.86
CA GLY A 117 -10.28 -0.67 7.89
C GLY A 117 -9.50 0.55 8.43
N PHE A 118 -9.55 1.62 7.66
CA PHE A 118 -8.80 2.85 7.87
C PHE A 118 -9.76 4.03 8.06
N ASP A 119 -9.41 4.92 9.00
CA ASP A 119 -10.06 6.19 9.23
C ASP A 119 -9.31 7.29 8.45
N PRO A 120 -9.85 7.77 7.32
CA PRO A 120 -9.18 8.79 6.50
C PRO A 120 -9.17 10.18 7.16
N GLU A 121 -10.12 10.49 8.05
CA GLU A 121 -10.16 11.78 8.74
C GLU A 121 -9.02 11.87 9.78
N ASN A 122 -8.78 10.78 10.50
CA ASN A 122 -7.74 10.71 11.53
C ASN A 122 -6.41 10.13 11.05
N GLN A 123 -6.36 9.66 9.79
CA GLN A 123 -5.20 9.02 9.16
C GLN A 123 -4.67 7.83 10.00
N LYS A 124 -5.58 6.97 10.48
CA LYS A 124 -5.25 5.86 11.38
C LYS A 124 -6.03 4.59 11.05
N TRP A 125 -5.38 3.45 11.25
CA TRP A 125 -6.04 2.15 11.17
C TRP A 125 -6.96 1.93 12.36
N ILE A 126 -8.17 1.43 12.09
CA ILE A 126 -9.15 1.05 13.09
C ILE A 126 -8.86 -0.40 13.49
N ILE A 127 -8.59 -0.62 14.77
CA ILE A 127 -8.24 -1.94 15.31
C ILE A 127 -9.17 -2.24 16.47
N HIS A 128 -9.81 -3.40 16.42
CA HIS A 128 -10.59 -3.90 17.54
C HIS A 128 -9.73 -4.76 18.46
N PRO A 129 -9.90 -4.61 19.79
CA PRO A 129 -9.21 -5.44 20.76
C PRO A 129 -9.71 -6.90 20.69
N PRO A 130 -8.99 -7.85 21.31
CA PRO A 130 -9.40 -9.24 21.33
C PRO A 130 -10.80 -9.44 21.91
N SER A 131 -11.63 -10.22 21.22
CA SER A 131 -12.99 -10.53 21.67
C SER A 131 -13.00 -11.20 23.05
N ALA A 132 -14.10 -11.06 23.78
CA ALA A 132 -14.29 -11.73 25.08
C ALA A 132 -14.11 -13.26 24.98
N LEU A 133 -14.55 -13.87 23.87
CA LEU A 133 -14.35 -15.30 23.61
C LEU A 133 -12.88 -15.65 23.43
N PHE A 134 -12.12 -14.83 22.69
CA PHE A 134 -10.68 -15.01 22.55
C PHE A 134 -9.99 -14.94 23.91
N GLN A 135 -10.29 -13.93 24.72
CA GLN A 135 -9.72 -13.76 26.05
C GLN A 135 -10.09 -14.92 26.99
N ALA A 136 -11.36 -15.37 26.98
CA ALA A 136 -11.80 -16.49 27.78
C ALA A 136 -11.09 -17.80 27.42
N LYS A 137 -10.91 -18.07 26.12
CA LYS A 137 -10.15 -19.24 25.64
C LYS A 137 -8.68 -19.16 26.05
N ALA A 138 -8.05 -17.99 25.91
CA ALA A 138 -6.67 -17.78 26.32
C ALA A 138 -6.48 -17.95 27.84
N ASN A 139 -7.41 -17.44 28.65
CA ASN A 139 -7.41 -17.62 30.09
C ASN A 139 -7.59 -19.09 30.49
N TYR A 140 -8.54 -19.80 29.89
CA TYR A 140 -8.73 -21.23 30.11
C TYR A 140 -7.45 -22.02 29.84
N GLN A 141 -6.82 -21.80 28.68
CA GLN A 141 -5.57 -22.45 28.32
C GLN A 141 -4.45 -22.15 29.32
N LYS A 142 -4.27 -20.88 29.69
CA LYS A 142 -3.29 -20.45 30.69
C LYS A 142 -3.49 -21.14 32.04
N TYR A 143 -4.73 -21.20 32.54
CA TYR A 143 -5.02 -21.83 33.82
C TYR A 143 -4.86 -23.35 33.78
N THR A 144 -5.27 -24.00 32.68
CA THR A 144 -5.02 -25.45 32.52
C THR A 144 -3.52 -25.75 32.49
N ALA A 145 -2.72 -24.99 31.74
CA ALA A 145 -1.28 -25.17 31.70
C ALA A 145 -0.64 -25.00 33.07
N ALA A 146 -0.97 -23.92 33.80
CA ALA A 146 -0.46 -23.70 35.15
C ALA A 146 -0.87 -24.80 36.14
N TYR A 147 -2.10 -25.32 36.01
CA TYR A 147 -2.57 -26.42 36.85
C TYR A 147 -1.77 -27.70 36.60
N PHE A 148 -1.51 -28.06 35.33
CA PHE A 148 -0.78 -29.27 35.00
C PHE A 148 0.74 -29.16 35.19
N GLU A 149 1.36 -28.00 34.92
CA GLU A 149 2.77 -27.74 35.20
C GLU A 149 3.08 -27.69 36.71
N GLY A 150 2.10 -27.25 37.53
CA GLY A 150 2.23 -27.18 38.98
C GLY A 150 2.01 -28.50 39.72
N LEU A 151 1.65 -29.58 39.02
CA LEU A 151 1.50 -30.90 39.64
C LEU A 151 2.88 -31.55 39.80
N PRO A 152 3.35 -31.81 41.03
CA PRO A 152 4.62 -32.50 41.25
C PRO A 152 4.42 -34.00 41.00
N ILE A 153 4.13 -34.39 39.75
CA ILE A 153 3.88 -35.77 39.34
C ILE A 153 5.08 -36.41 38.66
N ASP A 154 6.01 -35.60 38.14
CA ASP A 154 7.17 -36.07 37.37
C ASP A 154 8.12 -36.98 38.17
N ASN A 155 8.12 -36.85 39.50
CA ASN A 155 8.92 -37.66 40.42
C ASN A 155 8.09 -38.61 41.30
N LEU A 156 6.79 -38.79 41.02
CA LEU A 156 5.92 -39.67 41.79
C LEU A 156 5.90 -41.10 41.22
N PRO A 157 5.84 -42.12 42.10
CA PRO A 157 5.55 -43.48 41.67
C PRO A 157 4.21 -43.58 40.93
N PRO A 158 4.05 -44.51 39.95
CA PRO A 158 2.86 -44.60 39.10
C PRO A 158 1.53 -44.71 39.85
N ASP A 159 1.49 -45.40 40.99
CA ASP A 159 0.29 -45.56 41.83
C ASP A 159 -0.18 -44.24 42.43
N GLN A 160 0.75 -43.34 42.79
CA GLN A 160 0.44 -42.03 43.34
C GLN A 160 -0.03 -41.04 42.28
N VAL A 161 0.53 -41.12 41.06
CA VAL A 161 0.04 -40.35 39.91
C VAL A 161 -1.40 -40.76 39.59
N ILE A 162 -1.69 -42.07 39.57
CA ILE A 162 -3.04 -42.60 39.34
C ILE A 162 -4.01 -42.14 40.45
N ALA A 163 -3.59 -42.13 41.71
CA ALA A 163 -4.42 -41.67 42.82
C ALA A 163 -4.77 -40.18 42.68
N LYS A 164 -3.79 -39.33 42.35
CA LYS A 164 -4.03 -37.89 42.10
C LYS A 164 -4.96 -37.65 40.92
N ALA A 165 -4.80 -38.41 39.82
CA ALA A 165 -5.67 -38.32 38.65
C ALA A 165 -7.13 -38.69 38.99
N LYS A 166 -7.35 -39.73 39.79
CA LYS A 166 -8.69 -40.12 40.26
C LYS A 166 -9.34 -39.05 41.15
N SER A 167 -8.57 -38.43 42.04
CA SER A 167 -9.07 -37.35 42.89
C SER A 167 -9.45 -36.11 42.08
N LEU A 168 -8.68 -35.76 41.05
CA LEU A 168 -9.01 -34.69 40.12
C LEU A 168 -10.30 -34.97 39.35
N ALA A 169 -10.45 -36.19 38.82
CA ALA A 169 -11.66 -36.60 38.11
C ALA A 169 -12.92 -36.53 38.99
N ALA A 170 -12.79 -36.90 40.28
CA ALA A 170 -13.89 -36.79 41.24
C ALA A 170 -14.26 -35.33 41.54
N TRP A 171 -13.26 -34.45 41.71
CA TRP A 171 -13.48 -33.03 41.95
C TRP A 171 -14.18 -32.35 40.75
N ILE A 172 -13.76 -32.65 39.52
CA ILE A 172 -14.39 -32.12 38.30
C ILE A 172 -15.87 -32.53 38.26
N LYS A 173 -16.16 -33.81 38.49
CA LYS A 173 -17.53 -34.32 38.50
C LYS A 173 -18.41 -33.63 39.55
N GLN A 174 -17.85 -33.38 40.73
CA GLN A 174 -18.57 -32.71 41.82
C GLN A 174 -18.83 -31.21 41.50
N ALA A 175 -17.87 -30.53 40.87
CA ALA A 175 -18.06 -29.14 40.43
C ALA A 175 -19.17 -29.03 39.35
N GLU A 176 -19.25 -30.00 38.42
CA GLU A 176 -20.31 -30.08 37.41
C GLU A 176 -21.70 -30.29 38.05
N GLU A 177 -21.80 -31.13 39.08
CA GLU A 177 -23.05 -31.40 39.82
C GLU A 177 -23.52 -30.20 40.64
N ASN A 178 -22.60 -29.37 41.13
CA ASN A 178 -22.91 -28.20 41.95
C ASN A 178 -23.29 -26.94 41.15
N GLY A 179 -23.15 -26.96 39.82
CA GLY A 179 -23.47 -25.80 38.97
C GLY A 179 -22.53 -24.61 39.15
N GLU A 180 -21.40 -24.80 39.82
CA GLU A 180 -20.32 -23.81 39.93
C GLU A 180 -19.56 -23.78 38.60
N LYS A 181 -20.06 -22.98 37.66
CA LYS A 181 -19.38 -22.66 36.40
C LYS A 181 -18.68 -21.31 36.47
#